data_AF-A0A9P9A4H9-F1
#
_entry.id   AF-A0A9P9A4H9-F1
#
_cell.length_a   1.000
_cell.length_b   1.000
_cell.length_c   1.000
_cell.angle_alpha   90.00
_cell.angle_beta   90.00
_cell.angle_gamma   90.00
#
_symmetry.space_group_name_H-M   'P 1'
#
loop_
_entity.id
_entity.type
_entity.pdbx_description
1 polymer ?
#
loop_
_entity_poly.entity_id
_entity_poly.type
_entity_poly.pdbx_seq_one_letter_code
_entity_poly.pdbx_strand_id
1 'polypeptide(L)'
;MHGSLPRHRAHPIFDNAYGPWRSRPFLLYRRQIQRAIPVAAALGALALIILILRLVFAGDEPPPLPIWPLPAADDGPARPEHYTWSTPSSFDPVSQDTEGRSVADLCASFPRAALETIQPVLKLGHYDIGTKALDAQLNTVSACLDNLLIFSDLDDPVPGGRRAIDVLAGLPASYLANADFGNYTYMKELRRTGALDVDKDATASINGWILDKYKFLPMIERAWALAPGKAWYVFFETDTYIFWDNMLRFLENFDPDTPQYMGSPSPGRVVPETEKRTWFANGGPGFVLSRAAVQKMIVRKTGVDGDYLEPPVSHRWADILSHDCCGDSVLGWVLHHAGVPFKGFWPLFNPHSLHAVPFSTSYWCQPMLTLHKTRPDDMLELWRWEHHRRQLSKPLLYMDLYDVRHPGKPSMIADWDNSDFINTLIKKGPDTAASFDECGTACEKNPKCFQWTFHGGKCRLVDSMSLGAARAKTEKTEDEPGGAFTSGWLTERIDDWREAHTCKDVQWVRPSLERIY
;
A
#
# COMPACT_ATOMS: atom_id res chain seq x y z
N MET A 1 106.22 30.09 12.69
CA MET A 1 107.30 29.31 12.05
C MET A 1 106.74 27.90 11.85
N HIS A 2 106.36 27.55 10.61
CA HIS A 2 107.16 26.70 9.70
C HIS A 2 107.55 25.38 10.39
N GLY A 3 107.12 24.20 9.96
CA GLY A 3 107.05 23.65 8.61
C GLY A 3 107.64 22.24 8.74
N SER A 4 106.87 21.20 8.45
CA SER A 4 106.99 20.39 7.22
C SER A 4 108.17 19.38 7.16
N LEU A 5 107.78 18.10 7.13
CA LEU A 5 108.27 17.03 6.22
C LEU A 5 109.63 16.33 6.54
N PRO A 6 109.99 15.22 5.87
CA PRO A 6 109.74 13.84 6.34
C PRO A 6 111.03 12.96 6.20
N ARG A 7 110.95 11.63 6.41
CA ARG A 7 111.52 10.60 5.50
C ARG A 7 111.54 9.19 6.11
N HIS A 8 111.12 8.25 5.28
CA HIS A 8 111.22 6.80 5.44
C HIS A 8 112.65 6.27 5.23
N ARG A 9 112.94 5.10 5.85
CA ARG A 9 113.89 4.06 5.42
C ARG A 9 113.18 2.71 5.59
N ALA A 10 112.99 1.94 4.51
CA ALA A 10 113.81 0.78 4.06
C ALA A 10 113.81 -0.37 5.09
N HIS A 11 113.62 -1.67 4.79
CA HIS A 11 113.54 -2.49 3.57
C HIS A 11 112.96 -3.90 4.01
N PRO A 12 112.85 -4.93 3.16
CA PRO A 12 111.74 -5.90 3.17
C PRO A 12 112.11 -7.32 3.69
N ILE A 13 111.18 -8.27 3.52
CA ILE A 13 111.35 -9.71 3.19
C ILE A 13 110.60 -10.67 4.15
N PHE A 14 109.79 -11.53 3.50
CA PHE A 14 109.04 -12.73 3.91
C PHE A 14 109.44 -13.44 5.21
N ASP A 15 108.49 -13.92 6.02
CA ASP A 15 107.93 -15.28 5.89
C ASP A 15 106.84 -15.63 6.94
N ASN A 16 106.05 -16.66 6.62
CA ASN A 16 104.97 -17.28 7.42
C ASN A 16 105.40 -17.77 8.82
N ALA A 17 104.55 -17.58 9.85
CA ALA A 17 104.33 -18.56 10.93
C ALA A 17 103.10 -18.21 11.82
N TYR A 18 102.43 -19.26 12.29
CA TYR A 18 101.15 -19.33 13.00
C TYR A 18 101.13 -18.73 14.43
N GLY A 19 99.99 -18.12 14.83
CA GLY A 19 99.62 -17.81 16.24
C GLY A 19 98.33 -16.97 16.35
N PRO A 20 97.46 -17.15 17.37
CA PRO A 20 96.02 -17.29 17.15
C PRO A 20 95.17 -16.02 17.35
N TRP A 21 94.21 -15.83 16.45
CA TRP A 21 93.12 -14.87 16.58
C TRP A 21 92.03 -15.38 17.51
N ARG A 22 91.79 -14.65 18.61
CA ARG A 22 90.64 -14.83 19.50
C ARG A 22 89.37 -14.39 18.78
N SER A 23 88.48 -15.35 18.50
CA SER A 23 87.15 -15.11 17.95
C SER A 23 86.21 -14.50 19.01
N ARG A 24 85.80 -13.24 18.80
CA ARG A 24 84.75 -12.52 19.57
C ARG A 24 83.28 -12.66 19.07
N PRO A 25 82.81 -13.64 18.25
CA PRO A 25 81.40 -13.64 17.83
C PRO A 25 80.46 -14.53 18.69
N PHE A 26 80.95 -15.41 19.56
CA PHE A 26 80.08 -16.46 20.16
C PHE A 26 79.21 -16.00 21.34
N LEU A 27 79.56 -14.95 22.09
CA LEU A 27 78.81 -14.52 23.28
C LEU A 27 77.62 -13.59 22.98
N LEU A 28 77.68 -12.81 21.89
CA LEU A 28 76.56 -11.95 21.46
C LEU A 28 75.40 -12.76 20.88
N TYR A 29 75.72 -13.84 20.15
CA TYR A 29 74.71 -14.73 19.56
C TYR A 29 73.92 -15.51 20.62
N ARG A 30 74.55 -15.89 21.75
CA ARG A 30 73.88 -16.64 22.83
C ARG A 30 72.77 -15.84 23.51
N ARG A 31 72.95 -14.52 23.72
CA ARG A 31 71.93 -13.64 24.32
C ARG A 31 70.77 -13.33 23.36
N GLN A 32 71.04 -13.21 22.07
CA GLN A 32 69.99 -13.06 21.07
C GLN A 32 69.17 -14.35 20.90
N ILE A 33 69.83 -15.51 20.88
CA ILE A 33 69.13 -16.81 20.84
C ILE A 33 68.28 -17.02 22.10
N GLN A 34 68.79 -16.70 23.30
CA GLN A 34 68.03 -16.85 24.55
C GLN A 34 66.81 -15.93 24.66
N ARG A 35 66.77 -14.81 23.92
CA ARG A 35 65.60 -13.93 23.83
C ARG A 35 64.67 -14.29 22.67
N ALA A 36 65.22 -14.82 21.57
CA ALA A 36 64.44 -15.24 20.42
C ALA A 36 63.66 -16.52 20.67
N ILE A 37 64.19 -17.47 21.47
CA ILE A 37 63.50 -18.73 21.78
C ILE A 37 62.15 -18.52 22.48
N PRO A 38 62.03 -17.73 23.57
CA PRO A 38 60.72 -17.52 24.21
C PRO A 38 59.76 -16.71 23.33
N VAL A 39 60.25 -15.79 22.49
CA VAL A 39 59.43 -15.04 21.54
C VAL A 39 58.93 -15.95 20.41
N ALA A 40 59.79 -16.80 19.86
CA ALA A 40 59.41 -17.79 18.85
C ALA A 40 58.46 -18.85 19.42
N ALA A 41 58.63 -19.25 20.68
CA ALA A 41 57.72 -20.14 21.38
C ALA A 41 56.35 -19.46 21.63
N ALA A 42 56.33 -18.18 22.00
CA ALA A 42 55.09 -17.41 22.17
C ALA A 42 54.36 -17.20 20.84
N LEU A 43 55.08 -16.89 19.75
CA LEU A 43 54.51 -16.77 18.41
C LEU A 43 54.02 -18.13 17.88
N GLY A 44 54.75 -19.21 18.15
CA GLY A 44 54.34 -20.57 17.84
C GLY A 44 53.09 -20.99 18.61
N ALA A 45 53.01 -20.67 19.90
CA ALA A 45 51.83 -20.90 20.73
C ALA A 45 50.64 -20.05 20.26
N LEU A 46 50.86 -18.79 19.88
CA LEU A 46 49.81 -17.93 19.33
C LEU A 46 49.32 -18.44 17.97
N ALA A 47 50.22 -18.89 17.09
CA ALA A 47 49.87 -19.50 15.82
C ALA A 47 49.12 -20.82 16.02
N LEU A 48 49.50 -21.63 17.01
CA LEU A 48 48.80 -22.85 17.38
C LEU A 48 47.42 -22.55 17.98
N ILE A 49 47.29 -21.51 18.81
CA ILE A 49 46.00 -21.05 19.33
C ILE A 49 45.12 -20.54 18.19
N ILE A 50 45.65 -19.76 17.26
CA ILE A 50 44.91 -19.30 16.07
C ILE A 50 44.50 -20.49 15.19
N LEU A 51 45.37 -21.50 15.04
CA LEU A 51 45.06 -22.72 14.28
C LEU A 51 44.00 -23.56 15.00
N ILE A 52 44.07 -23.70 16.32
CA ILE A 52 43.07 -24.40 17.15
C ILE A 52 41.75 -23.62 17.12
N LEU A 53 41.76 -22.29 17.25
CA LEU A 53 40.57 -21.45 17.09
C LEU A 53 40.00 -21.60 15.67
N ARG A 54 40.86 -21.63 14.63
CA ARG A 54 40.42 -21.90 13.27
C ARG A 54 39.86 -23.31 13.13
N LEU A 55 40.37 -24.34 13.79
CA LEU A 55 39.85 -25.71 13.70
C LEU A 55 38.60 -25.94 14.56
N VAL A 56 38.49 -25.25 15.69
CA VAL A 56 37.34 -25.28 16.60
C VAL A 56 36.19 -24.43 16.05
N PHE A 57 36.50 -23.33 15.36
CA PHE A 57 35.53 -22.44 14.68
C PHE A 57 35.50 -22.61 13.15
N ALA A 58 36.16 -23.63 12.58
CA ALA A 58 35.94 -24.09 11.19
C ALA A 58 34.87 -25.20 11.11
N GLY A 59 34.21 -25.50 12.22
CA GLY A 59 32.91 -26.13 12.20
C GLY A 59 31.86 -25.05 12.02
N ASP A 60 31.19 -25.10 10.88
CA ASP A 60 30.08 -24.28 10.43
C ASP A 60 30.50 -22.91 9.88
N GLU A 61 30.86 -22.89 8.58
CA GLU A 61 30.21 -21.89 7.72
C GLU A 61 28.74 -21.86 8.16
N PRO A 62 28.15 -20.69 8.53
CA PRO A 62 26.71 -20.66 8.68
C PRO A 62 26.17 -21.30 7.40
N PRO A 63 25.32 -22.34 7.48
CA PRO A 63 24.81 -22.97 6.28
C PRO A 63 24.39 -21.82 5.39
N PRO A 64 24.81 -21.77 4.10
CA PRO A 64 24.47 -20.66 3.22
C PRO A 64 23.01 -20.41 3.52
N LEU A 65 22.70 -19.21 4.09
CA LEU A 65 21.38 -18.86 4.63
C LEU A 65 20.44 -19.62 3.74
N PRO A 66 19.65 -20.60 4.25
CA PRO A 66 18.91 -21.46 3.35
C PRO A 66 18.33 -20.47 2.38
N ILE A 67 18.74 -20.57 1.11
CA ILE A 67 17.94 -19.97 0.08
C ILE A 67 16.77 -20.90 0.23
N TRP A 68 15.87 -20.55 1.18
CA TRP A 68 14.50 -20.91 1.14
C TRP A 68 14.25 -20.61 -0.31
N PRO A 69 14.05 -21.64 -1.15
CA PRO A 69 13.58 -21.36 -2.49
C PRO A 69 12.49 -20.33 -2.23
N LEU A 70 12.64 -19.12 -2.78
CA LEU A 70 11.61 -18.07 -2.75
C LEU A 70 10.33 -18.88 -2.75
N PRO A 71 9.54 -18.92 -1.64
CA PRO A 71 8.49 -19.93 -1.51
C PRO A 71 7.79 -19.85 -2.83
N ALA A 72 7.86 -20.97 -3.58
CA ALA A 72 7.60 -20.96 -5.01
C ALA A 72 6.35 -20.10 -5.16
N ALA A 73 6.42 -19.04 -5.96
CA ALA A 73 5.23 -18.26 -6.24
C ALA A 73 4.33 -19.20 -7.07
N ASP A 74 3.71 -20.15 -6.37
CA ASP A 74 2.79 -21.22 -6.74
C ASP A 74 2.83 -22.32 -5.64
N ASP A 75 2.03 -22.17 -4.57
CA ASP A 75 1.87 -23.14 -3.47
C ASP A 75 1.01 -24.37 -3.86
N GLY A 76 0.78 -24.60 -5.16
CA GLY A 76 -0.01 -25.71 -5.69
C GLY A 76 -1.53 -25.57 -5.51
N PRO A 77 -2.32 -26.32 -6.30
CA PRO A 77 -3.79 -26.20 -6.37
C PRO A 77 -4.55 -26.76 -5.15
N ALA A 78 -3.85 -27.21 -4.10
CA ALA A 78 -4.44 -27.89 -2.95
C ALA A 78 -4.73 -26.97 -1.74
N ARG A 79 -4.32 -25.70 -1.78
CA ARG A 79 -4.54 -24.76 -0.68
C ARG A 79 -5.96 -24.19 -0.76
N PRO A 80 -6.74 -24.16 0.34
CA PRO A 80 -8.05 -23.52 0.35
C PRO A 80 -7.95 -22.05 -0.07
N GLU A 81 -8.87 -21.58 -0.92
CA GLU A 81 -8.89 -20.20 -1.44
C GLU A 81 -9.04 -19.12 -0.34
N HIS A 82 -9.52 -19.53 0.82
CA HIS A 82 -9.80 -18.68 1.96
C HIS A 82 -9.04 -19.14 3.21
N TYR A 83 -8.73 -18.19 4.09
CA TYR A 83 -8.37 -18.44 5.48
C TYR A 83 -9.63 -18.65 6.31
N THR A 84 -9.56 -19.58 7.26
CA THR A 84 -10.62 -19.87 8.24
C THR A 84 -10.22 -19.33 9.62
N TRP A 85 -9.85 -18.06 9.67
CA TRP A 85 -9.41 -17.42 10.91
C TRP A 85 -10.58 -17.17 11.85
N SER A 86 -10.37 -17.43 13.14
CA SER A 86 -11.21 -16.90 14.21
C SER A 86 -10.72 -15.52 14.58
N THR A 87 -11.46 -14.49 14.18
CA THR A 87 -11.06 -13.10 14.40
C THR A 87 -12.07 -12.42 15.32
N PRO A 88 -11.83 -12.31 16.65
CA PRO A 88 -12.75 -11.59 17.53
C PRO A 88 -12.64 -10.06 17.36
N SER A 89 -13.70 -9.31 17.66
CA SER A 89 -13.63 -7.84 17.70
C SER A 89 -12.76 -7.39 18.86
N SER A 90 -11.99 -6.33 18.64
CA SER A 90 -11.31 -5.59 19.71
C SER A 90 -12.10 -4.37 20.21
N PHE A 91 -13.26 -4.05 19.61
CA PHE A 91 -14.09 -2.92 20.03
C PHE A 91 -14.87 -3.25 21.32
N ASP A 92 -15.05 -2.26 22.20
CA ASP A 92 -15.77 -2.42 23.46
C ASP A 92 -16.60 -1.17 23.82
N PRO A 93 -17.95 -1.23 23.84
CA PRO A 93 -18.75 -2.40 23.51
C PRO A 93 -18.65 -2.74 22.02
N VAL A 94 -18.75 -4.04 21.71
CA VAL A 94 -18.66 -4.54 20.32
C VAL A 94 -19.75 -3.93 19.45
N SER A 95 -21.00 -3.95 19.92
CA SER A 95 -22.13 -3.28 19.27
C SER A 95 -22.72 -2.23 20.20
N GLN A 96 -23.31 -1.19 19.62
CA GLN A 96 -23.96 -0.14 20.37
C GLN A 96 -25.21 0.37 19.66
N ASP A 97 -26.19 0.80 20.47
CA ASP A 97 -27.26 1.64 19.96
C ASP A 97 -26.67 2.99 19.51
N THR A 98 -27.13 3.48 18.36
CA THR A 98 -26.61 4.71 17.75
C THR A 98 -27.60 5.87 17.81
N GLU A 99 -28.85 5.61 18.20
CA GLU A 99 -29.87 6.65 18.27
C GLU A 99 -29.50 7.70 19.32
N GLY A 100 -29.51 8.98 18.91
CA GLY A 100 -29.19 10.12 19.77
C GLY A 100 -27.73 10.23 20.23
N ARG A 101 -26.84 9.29 19.86
CA ARG A 101 -25.43 9.31 20.26
C ARG A 101 -24.61 10.31 19.45
N SER A 102 -23.71 11.01 20.13
CA SER A 102 -22.71 11.86 19.46
C SER A 102 -21.59 11.03 18.83
N VAL A 103 -20.81 11.66 17.95
CA VAL A 103 -19.59 11.04 17.38
C VAL A 103 -18.62 10.59 18.49
N ALA A 104 -18.46 11.40 19.55
CA ALA A 104 -17.60 11.07 20.67
C ALA A 104 -18.07 9.83 21.43
N ASP A 105 -19.39 9.71 21.65
CA ASP A 105 -19.98 8.53 22.31
C ASP A 105 -19.74 7.26 21.48
N LEU A 106 -19.88 7.35 20.16
CA LEU A 106 -19.64 6.20 19.27
C LEU A 106 -18.15 5.81 19.23
N CYS A 107 -17.26 6.80 19.21
CA CYS A 107 -15.81 6.60 19.22
C CYS A 107 -15.27 6.07 20.55
N ALA A 108 -16.03 6.13 21.65
CA ALA A 108 -15.63 5.50 22.91
C ALA A 108 -15.42 3.98 22.76
N SER A 109 -16.11 3.35 21.80
CA SER A 109 -15.94 1.91 21.51
C SER A 109 -14.66 1.55 20.74
N PHE A 110 -13.97 2.54 20.16
CA PHE A 110 -12.82 2.30 19.30
C PHE A 110 -11.62 1.79 20.12
N PRO A 111 -10.94 0.71 19.70
CA PRO A 111 -9.79 0.15 20.43
C PRO A 111 -8.57 1.07 20.29
N ARG A 112 -8.44 2.06 21.17
CA ARG A 112 -7.36 3.08 21.09
C ARG A 112 -5.95 2.48 21.06
N ALA A 113 -5.74 1.33 21.70
CA ALA A 113 -4.46 0.61 21.65
C ALA A 113 -4.07 0.18 20.21
N ALA A 114 -5.03 0.00 19.31
CA ALA A 114 -4.74 -0.30 17.92
C ALA A 114 -3.96 0.84 17.23
N LEU A 115 -4.20 2.10 17.61
CA LEU A 115 -3.50 3.28 17.08
C LEU A 115 -2.00 3.30 17.46
N GLU A 116 -1.58 2.49 18.45
CA GLU A 116 -0.16 2.27 18.72
C GLU A 116 0.51 1.42 17.65
N THR A 117 -0.26 0.55 16.99
CA THR A 117 0.22 -0.39 15.97
C THR A 117 -0.01 0.10 14.54
N ILE A 118 -1.13 0.79 14.28
CA ILE A 118 -1.47 1.27 12.95
C ILE A 118 -1.22 2.77 12.80
N GLN A 119 -0.85 3.18 11.59
CA GLN A 119 -0.77 4.57 11.17
C GLN A 119 -1.76 4.82 10.03
N PRO A 120 -2.95 5.36 10.32
CA PRO A 120 -3.88 5.81 9.29
C PRO A 120 -3.34 7.05 8.59
N VAL A 121 -3.47 7.09 7.26
CA VAL A 121 -3.01 8.19 6.41
C VAL A 121 -4.12 8.55 5.41
N LEU A 122 -4.72 9.71 5.61
CA LEU A 122 -5.71 10.27 4.70
C LEU A 122 -5.00 11.15 3.65
N LYS A 123 -5.08 10.76 2.39
CA LYS A 123 -4.64 11.56 1.24
C LYS A 123 -5.81 12.40 0.72
N LEU A 124 -5.55 13.68 0.46
CA LEU A 124 -6.50 14.59 -0.17
C LEU A 124 -5.76 15.60 -1.07
N GLY A 125 -6.49 16.45 -1.77
CA GLY A 125 -5.96 17.68 -2.37
C GLY A 125 -6.58 18.92 -1.75
N HIS A 126 -6.00 20.09 -2.02
CA HIS A 126 -6.57 21.36 -1.56
C HIS A 126 -8.05 21.51 -1.96
N TYR A 127 -8.43 20.98 -3.12
CA TYR A 127 -9.83 20.99 -3.58
C TYR A 127 -10.81 20.26 -2.66
N ASP A 128 -10.34 19.30 -1.85
CA ASP A 128 -11.19 18.60 -0.88
C ASP A 128 -11.51 19.44 0.37
N ILE A 129 -10.75 20.51 0.62
CA ILE A 129 -10.93 21.37 1.79
C ILE A 129 -12.30 22.07 1.73
N GLY A 130 -13.09 21.92 2.79
CA GLY A 130 -14.45 22.49 2.87
C GLY A 130 -15.51 21.75 2.04
N THR A 131 -15.18 20.59 1.47
CA THR A 131 -16.15 19.75 0.77
C THR A 131 -16.91 18.83 1.71
N LYS A 132 -18.11 18.42 1.29
CA LYS A 132 -18.89 17.41 2.01
C LYS A 132 -18.16 16.08 2.16
N ALA A 133 -17.29 15.71 1.22
CA ALA A 133 -16.54 14.46 1.27
C ALA A 133 -15.55 14.45 2.44
N LEU A 134 -14.75 15.51 2.58
CA LEU A 134 -13.85 15.64 3.73
C LEU A 134 -14.62 15.70 5.05
N ASP A 135 -15.73 16.46 5.10
CA ASP A 135 -16.56 16.55 6.29
C ASP A 135 -17.15 15.19 6.69
N ALA A 136 -17.69 14.43 5.74
CA ALA A 136 -18.20 13.09 6.00
C ALA A 136 -17.09 12.17 6.51
N GLN A 137 -15.92 12.21 5.89
CA GLN A 137 -14.80 11.35 6.26
C GLN A 137 -14.32 11.62 7.70
N LEU A 138 -14.14 12.90 8.06
CA LEU A 138 -13.67 13.30 9.39
C LEU A 138 -14.73 13.11 10.49
N ASN A 139 -16.01 13.15 10.14
CA ASN A 139 -17.10 12.93 11.09
C ASN A 139 -17.57 11.47 11.19
N THR A 140 -16.95 10.55 10.43
CA THR A 140 -17.30 9.11 10.42
C THR A 140 -16.05 8.23 10.54
N VAL A 141 -15.56 7.68 9.43
CA VAL A 141 -14.46 6.69 9.32
C VAL A 141 -13.19 7.17 10.02
N SER A 142 -12.88 8.46 9.91
CA SER A 142 -11.67 9.06 10.51
C SER A 142 -11.89 9.69 11.88
N ALA A 143 -13.13 9.74 12.37
CA ALA A 143 -13.49 10.49 13.57
C ALA A 143 -12.77 9.99 14.82
N CYS A 144 -12.57 8.68 14.92
CA CYS A 144 -11.98 8.03 16.10
C CYS A 144 -10.44 7.89 16.02
N LEU A 145 -9.79 8.47 14.99
CA LEU A 145 -8.36 8.29 14.73
C LEU A 145 -7.57 9.50 15.23
N ASP A 146 -7.06 9.43 16.46
CA ASP A 146 -6.31 10.54 17.06
C ASP A 146 -4.92 10.73 16.44
N ASN A 147 -4.33 9.65 15.90
CA ASN A 147 -3.02 9.68 15.24
C ASN A 147 -3.11 9.81 13.72
N LEU A 148 -4.25 10.17 13.14
CA LEU A 148 -4.42 10.31 11.69
C LEU A 148 -3.46 11.36 11.13
N LEU A 149 -2.67 10.96 10.13
CA LEU A 149 -1.91 11.89 9.29
C LEU A 149 -2.76 12.28 8.08
N ILE A 150 -2.80 13.58 7.76
CA ILE A 150 -3.52 14.11 6.60
C ILE A 150 -2.50 14.74 5.66
N PHE A 151 -2.42 14.22 4.44
CA PHE A 151 -1.47 14.67 3.42
C PHE A 151 -2.19 15.28 2.22
N SER A 152 -1.66 16.39 1.73
CA SER A 152 -2.23 17.18 0.65
C SER A 152 -1.15 17.73 -0.29
N ASP A 153 -1.59 18.40 -1.36
CA ASP A 153 -0.74 19.25 -2.21
C ASP A 153 -0.50 20.64 -1.60
N LEU A 154 -1.17 21.01 -0.50
CA LEU A 154 -0.94 22.25 0.25
C LEU A 154 -1.03 22.04 1.77
N ASP A 155 -0.41 22.94 2.52
CA ASP A 155 -0.61 23.05 3.96
C ASP A 155 -1.92 23.78 4.21
N ASP A 156 -2.91 23.07 4.75
CA ASP A 156 -4.26 23.61 4.98
C ASP A 156 -4.77 23.31 6.39
N PRO A 157 -5.52 24.24 7.01
CA PRO A 157 -6.30 23.94 8.20
C PRO A 157 -7.41 22.96 7.85
N VAL A 158 -7.67 22.02 8.75
CA VAL A 158 -8.72 20.99 8.61
C VAL A 158 -9.63 21.04 9.85
N PRO A 159 -10.94 20.74 9.73
CA PRO A 159 -11.86 20.71 10.87
C PRO A 159 -11.32 19.91 12.07
N GLY A 160 -11.71 20.33 13.28
CA GLY A 160 -11.26 19.69 14.53
C GLY A 160 -9.83 20.06 14.95
N GLY A 161 -9.28 21.17 14.44
CA GLY A 161 -7.93 21.64 14.81
C GLY A 161 -6.79 20.85 14.16
N ARG A 162 -7.10 20.00 13.18
CA ARG A 162 -6.12 19.22 12.42
C ARG A 162 -5.51 20.06 11.31
N ARG A 163 -4.45 19.53 10.69
CA ARG A 163 -3.80 20.15 9.53
C ARG A 163 -3.53 19.11 8.45
N ALA A 164 -3.81 19.47 7.21
CA ALA A 164 -3.25 18.80 6.05
C ALA A 164 -1.82 19.29 5.84
N ILE A 165 -0.91 18.37 5.51
CA ILE A 165 0.52 18.65 5.31
C ILE A 165 0.84 18.57 3.82
N ASP A 166 1.47 19.60 3.30
CA ASP A 166 2.00 19.66 1.92
C ASP A 166 3.12 18.64 1.74
N VAL A 167 2.83 17.51 1.07
CA VAL A 167 3.85 16.49 0.78
C VAL A 167 4.65 16.79 -0.50
N LEU A 168 4.25 17.81 -1.28
CA LEU A 168 4.94 18.23 -2.50
C LEU A 168 6.01 19.28 -2.23
N ALA A 169 5.89 20.06 -1.15
CA ALA A 169 6.84 21.11 -0.75
C ALA A 169 8.28 20.61 -0.56
N GLY A 170 8.48 19.33 -0.22
CA GLY A 170 9.79 18.73 -0.02
C GLY A 170 10.47 18.22 -1.30
N LEU A 171 9.76 18.23 -2.44
CA LEU A 171 10.28 17.69 -3.69
C LEU A 171 11.37 18.59 -4.31
N PRO A 172 12.35 18.02 -5.02
CA PRO A 172 13.45 18.77 -5.59
C PRO A 172 12.99 19.70 -6.70
N ALA A 173 13.73 20.79 -6.91
CA ALA A 173 13.39 21.80 -7.91
C ALA A 173 13.27 21.26 -9.35
N SER A 174 13.82 20.08 -9.64
CA SER A 174 13.62 19.39 -10.93
C SER A 174 12.15 19.12 -11.25
N TYR A 175 11.29 18.95 -10.24
CA TYR A 175 9.85 18.81 -10.44
C TYR A 175 9.21 20.08 -10.98
N LEU A 176 9.73 21.26 -10.62
CA LEU A 176 9.20 22.56 -11.09
C LEU A 176 9.40 22.77 -12.60
N ALA A 177 10.32 22.03 -13.22
CA ALA A 177 10.49 22.05 -14.67
C ALA A 177 9.41 21.24 -15.41
N ASN A 178 8.64 20.41 -14.69
CA ASN A 178 7.53 19.65 -15.26
C ASN A 178 6.28 20.54 -15.38
N ALA A 179 5.61 20.47 -16.53
CA ALA A 179 4.38 21.24 -16.79
C ALA A 179 3.27 20.97 -15.77
N ASP A 180 3.17 19.76 -15.24
CA ASP A 180 2.18 19.38 -14.21
C ASP A 180 2.32 20.28 -12.97
N PHE A 181 3.55 20.62 -12.57
CA PHE A 181 3.87 21.47 -11.42
C PHE A 181 3.58 22.96 -11.66
N GLY A 182 3.19 23.34 -12.88
CA GLY A 182 2.56 24.63 -13.14
C GLY A 182 1.31 24.82 -12.28
N ASN A 183 0.50 23.77 -12.11
CA ASN A 183 -0.68 23.78 -11.24
C ASN A 183 -0.32 24.05 -9.77
N TYR A 184 0.71 23.36 -9.27
CA TYR A 184 1.18 23.54 -7.89
C TYR A 184 1.74 24.94 -7.67
N THR A 185 2.58 25.43 -8.58
CA THR A 185 3.15 26.78 -8.50
C THR A 185 2.06 27.84 -8.55
N TYR A 186 1.06 27.67 -9.41
CA TYR A 186 -0.06 28.59 -9.52
C TYR A 186 -0.95 28.58 -8.27
N MET A 187 -1.22 27.40 -7.69
CA MET A 187 -1.90 27.30 -6.39
C MET A 187 -1.16 28.05 -5.28
N LYS A 188 0.16 27.89 -5.17
CA LYS A 188 0.97 28.62 -4.17
C LYS A 188 0.91 30.14 -4.38
N GLU A 189 0.91 30.59 -5.64
CA GLU A 189 0.78 32.01 -5.96
C GLU A 189 -0.60 32.56 -5.59
N LEU A 190 -1.68 31.87 -5.95
CA LEU A 190 -3.05 32.24 -5.55
C LEU A 190 -3.22 32.27 -4.02
N ARG A 191 -2.58 31.34 -3.30
CA ARG A 191 -2.58 31.35 -1.82
C ARG A 191 -1.85 32.58 -1.29
N ARG A 192 -0.70 32.94 -1.89
CA ARG A 192 0.11 34.10 -1.49
C ARG A 192 -0.62 35.43 -1.71
N THR A 193 -1.42 35.52 -2.78
CA THR A 193 -2.22 36.72 -3.10
C THR A 193 -3.57 36.76 -2.39
N GLY A 194 -3.96 35.68 -1.71
CA GLY A 194 -5.26 35.55 -1.03
C GLY A 194 -6.43 35.24 -1.99
N ALA A 195 -6.13 34.86 -3.23
CA ALA A 195 -7.12 34.59 -4.27
C ALA A 195 -7.57 33.12 -4.33
N LEU A 196 -6.80 32.17 -3.77
CA LEU A 196 -7.06 30.73 -3.95
C LEU A 196 -8.47 30.29 -3.51
N ASP A 197 -8.92 30.77 -2.35
CA ASP A 197 -10.23 30.39 -1.80
C ASP A 197 -11.35 31.38 -2.16
N VAL A 198 -11.05 32.40 -2.99
CA VAL A 198 -11.94 33.53 -3.29
C VAL A 198 -12.27 33.63 -4.77
N ASP A 199 -11.26 33.54 -5.63
CA ASP A 199 -11.38 33.61 -7.09
C ASP A 199 -11.64 32.21 -7.65
N LYS A 200 -12.92 31.91 -7.84
CA LYS A 200 -13.37 30.61 -8.36
C LYS A 200 -12.97 30.40 -9.82
N ASP A 201 -12.87 31.47 -10.61
CA ASP A 201 -12.53 31.37 -12.03
C ASP A 201 -11.05 31.05 -12.19
N ALA A 202 -10.17 31.72 -11.42
CA ALA A 202 -8.76 31.38 -11.35
C ALA A 202 -8.55 29.93 -10.87
N THR A 203 -9.26 29.53 -9.82
CA THR A 203 -9.10 28.21 -9.21
C THR A 203 -9.65 27.08 -10.09
N ALA A 204 -10.71 27.32 -10.86
CA ALA A 204 -11.26 26.35 -11.80
C ALA A 204 -10.28 25.94 -12.92
N SER A 205 -9.26 26.77 -13.20
CA SER A 205 -8.22 26.45 -14.18
C SER A 205 -7.16 25.46 -13.66
N ILE A 206 -7.11 25.22 -12.35
CA ILE A 206 -6.14 24.31 -11.72
C ILE A 206 -6.60 22.87 -11.90
N ASN A 207 -5.78 22.08 -12.57
CA ASN A 207 -5.96 20.63 -12.59
C ASN A 207 -5.27 20.03 -11.35
N GLY A 208 -6.01 19.91 -10.24
CA GLY A 208 -5.48 19.28 -9.02
C GLY A 208 -5.20 17.78 -9.18
N TRP A 209 -5.98 17.10 -10.03
CA TRP A 209 -5.87 15.66 -10.24
C TRP A 209 -4.50 15.24 -10.81
N ILE A 210 -3.92 16.04 -11.71
CA ILE A 210 -2.60 15.75 -12.28
C ILE A 210 -1.48 15.77 -11.22
N LEU A 211 -1.68 16.49 -10.11
CA LEU A 211 -0.72 16.55 -9.02
C LEU A 211 -0.78 15.32 -8.10
N ASP A 212 -1.89 14.60 -8.10
CA ASP A 212 -2.15 13.53 -7.16
C ASP A 212 -1.13 12.39 -7.29
N LYS A 213 -0.71 12.07 -8.53
CA LYS A 213 0.30 11.04 -8.79
C LYS A 213 1.63 11.29 -8.06
N TYR A 214 1.98 12.55 -7.79
CA TYR A 214 3.22 12.93 -7.13
C TYR A 214 3.17 12.79 -5.60
N LYS A 215 1.99 12.58 -5.01
CA LYS A 215 1.83 12.47 -3.54
C LYS A 215 2.24 11.08 -3.01
N PHE A 216 2.11 10.02 -3.81
CA PHE A 216 2.24 8.62 -3.35
C PHE A 216 3.59 8.27 -2.71
N LEU A 217 4.71 8.64 -3.34
CA LEU A 217 6.03 8.33 -2.79
C LEU A 217 6.37 9.21 -1.58
N PRO A 218 6.28 10.57 -1.64
CA PRO A 218 6.64 11.40 -0.51
C PRO A 218 5.69 11.23 0.68
N MET A 219 4.41 10.88 0.47
CA MET A 219 3.50 10.63 1.60
C MET A 219 3.93 9.42 2.44
N ILE A 220 4.48 8.37 1.82
CA ILE A 220 4.98 7.19 2.55
C ILE A 220 6.26 7.54 3.31
N GLU A 221 7.21 8.25 2.67
CA GLU A 221 8.41 8.74 3.35
C GLU A 221 8.05 9.65 4.54
N ARG A 222 7.06 10.53 4.35
CA ARG A 222 6.59 11.45 5.38
C ARG A 222 5.85 10.74 6.50
N ALA A 223 5.02 9.74 6.19
CA ALA A 223 4.34 8.91 7.19
C ALA A 223 5.36 8.19 8.08
N TRP A 224 6.41 7.60 7.48
CA TRP A 224 7.49 6.97 8.23
C TRP A 224 8.25 7.97 9.11
N ALA A 225 8.57 9.15 8.57
CA ALA A 225 9.29 10.17 9.33
C ALA A 225 8.50 10.72 10.53
N LEU A 226 7.18 10.86 10.40
CA LEU A 226 6.31 11.38 11.46
C LEU A 226 5.88 10.32 12.47
N ALA A 227 5.74 9.06 12.04
CA ALA A 227 5.33 7.95 12.88
C ALA A 227 6.13 6.69 12.54
N PRO A 228 7.43 6.63 12.88
CA PRO A 228 8.30 5.52 12.51
C PRO A 228 7.94 4.24 13.27
N GLY A 229 8.17 3.08 12.64
CA GLY A 229 8.10 1.78 13.31
C GLY A 229 6.70 1.26 13.62
N LYS A 230 5.64 1.93 13.16
CA LYS A 230 4.26 1.41 13.22
C LYS A 230 4.18 0.10 12.44
N ALA A 231 3.44 -0.87 12.96
CA ALA A 231 3.29 -2.20 12.35
C ALA A 231 2.67 -2.12 10.95
N TRP A 232 1.67 -1.24 10.79
CA TRP A 232 0.91 -1.08 9.57
C TRP A 232 0.69 0.39 9.23
N TYR A 233 0.82 0.75 7.96
CA TYR A 233 0.45 2.05 7.42
C TYR A 233 -0.73 1.86 6.47
N VAL A 234 -1.87 2.48 6.77
CA VAL A 234 -3.13 2.32 6.04
C VAL A 234 -3.43 3.62 5.32
N PHE A 235 -3.37 3.62 3.98
CA PHE A 235 -3.55 4.79 3.14
C PHE A 235 -4.92 4.75 2.47
N PHE A 236 -5.64 5.89 2.46
CA PHE A 236 -6.98 6.00 1.91
C PHE A 236 -7.33 7.45 1.53
N GLU A 237 -8.43 7.65 0.82
CA GLU A 237 -8.87 8.94 0.28
C GLU A 237 -10.15 9.46 0.96
N THR A 238 -10.60 10.66 0.60
CA THR A 238 -11.78 11.32 1.19
C THR A 238 -13.10 10.61 0.86
N ASP A 239 -13.14 9.80 -0.19
CA ASP A 239 -14.32 9.03 -0.62
C ASP A 239 -14.19 7.51 -0.35
N THR A 240 -13.14 7.11 0.38
CA THR A 240 -12.91 5.73 0.82
C THR A 240 -13.56 5.47 2.17
N TYR A 241 -14.50 4.53 2.24
CA TYR A 241 -15.03 4.06 3.51
C TYR A 241 -14.20 2.87 4.01
N ILE A 242 -13.74 2.90 5.27
CA ILE A 242 -13.01 1.79 5.91
C ILE A 242 -13.85 1.19 7.03
N PHE A 243 -14.05 -0.13 7.01
CA PHE A 243 -14.61 -0.89 8.12
C PHE A 243 -13.48 -1.24 9.11
N TRP A 244 -13.23 -0.37 10.09
CA TRP A 244 -12.06 -0.51 10.96
C TRP A 244 -12.06 -1.79 11.78
N ASP A 245 -13.21 -2.30 12.22
CA ASP A 245 -13.30 -3.60 12.90
C ASP A 245 -12.80 -4.75 12.01
N ASN A 246 -13.24 -4.77 10.75
CA ASN A 246 -12.76 -5.75 9.79
C ASN A 246 -11.27 -5.56 9.46
N MET A 247 -10.80 -4.32 9.31
CA MET A 247 -9.40 -4.00 9.01
C MET A 247 -8.47 -4.48 10.14
N LEU A 248 -8.81 -4.20 11.40
CA LEU A 248 -8.01 -4.61 12.54
C LEU A 248 -7.94 -6.14 12.66
N ARG A 249 -9.09 -6.82 12.56
CA ARG A 249 -9.17 -8.29 12.50
C ARG A 249 -8.30 -8.88 11.40
N PHE A 250 -8.27 -8.26 10.22
CA PHE A 250 -7.48 -8.72 9.10
C PHE A 250 -5.98 -8.59 9.36
N LEU A 251 -5.53 -7.42 9.83
CA LEU A 251 -4.10 -7.12 10.03
C LEU A 251 -3.47 -7.89 11.20
N GLU A 252 -4.25 -8.26 12.22
CA GLU A 252 -3.80 -9.09 13.34
C GLU A 252 -3.30 -10.49 12.92
N ASN A 253 -3.68 -10.95 11.72
CA ASN A 253 -3.31 -12.29 11.21
C ASN A 253 -2.02 -12.30 10.38
N PHE A 254 -1.34 -11.16 10.24
CA PHE A 254 -0.10 -11.06 9.49
C PHE A 254 1.05 -10.57 10.36
N ASP A 255 2.26 -11.02 10.02
CA ASP A 255 3.49 -10.51 10.61
C ASP A 255 3.89 -9.18 9.93
N PRO A 256 3.95 -8.05 10.66
CA PRO A 256 4.35 -6.75 10.12
C PRO A 256 5.86 -6.64 9.82
N ASP A 257 6.69 -7.56 10.31
CA ASP A 257 8.11 -7.62 9.99
C ASP A 257 8.41 -8.44 8.72
N THR A 258 7.38 -9.05 8.15
CA THR A 258 7.41 -9.60 6.79
C THR A 258 6.92 -8.54 5.80
N PRO A 259 7.61 -8.26 4.68
CA PRO A 259 7.15 -7.28 3.69
C PRO A 259 5.78 -7.61 3.10
N GLN A 260 4.79 -6.79 3.44
CA GLN A 260 3.44 -6.81 2.89
C GLN A 260 3.13 -5.51 2.15
N TYR A 261 2.64 -5.64 0.93
CA TYR A 261 1.95 -4.59 0.19
C TYR A 261 0.59 -5.13 -0.25
N MET A 262 -0.49 -4.61 0.35
CA MET A 262 -1.84 -5.16 0.23
C MET A 262 -2.80 -4.13 -0.35
N GLY A 263 -3.73 -4.58 -1.19
CA GLY A 263 -4.82 -3.74 -1.69
C GLY A 263 -5.63 -4.42 -2.80
N SER A 264 -6.43 -3.63 -3.53
CA SER A 264 -7.16 -4.10 -4.71
C SER A 264 -6.20 -4.23 -5.90
N PRO A 265 -6.06 -5.42 -6.52
CA PRO A 265 -5.11 -5.68 -7.60
C PRO A 265 -5.44 -4.92 -8.89
N SER A 266 -4.44 -4.22 -9.43
CA SER A 266 -4.45 -3.61 -10.77
C SER A 266 -3.19 -4.00 -11.56
N PRO A 267 -3.31 -4.25 -12.88
CA PRO A 267 -2.16 -4.60 -13.72
C PRO A 267 -1.25 -3.38 -13.93
N GLY A 268 0.02 -3.52 -13.55
CA GLY A 268 1.03 -2.48 -13.64
C GLY A 268 1.92 -2.58 -14.88
N ARG A 269 3.12 -2.01 -14.74
CA ARG A 269 4.13 -1.91 -15.80
C ARG A 269 4.75 -3.28 -16.12
N VAL A 270 5.16 -3.47 -17.37
CA VAL A 270 5.90 -4.66 -17.82
C VAL A 270 7.36 -4.55 -17.40
N VAL A 271 7.90 -5.61 -16.80
CA VAL A 271 9.32 -5.75 -16.47
C VAL A 271 10.07 -6.18 -17.74
N PRO A 272 10.93 -5.33 -18.33
CA PRO A 272 11.56 -5.61 -19.64
C PRO A 272 12.32 -6.93 -19.69
N GLU A 273 12.96 -7.33 -18.58
CA GLU A 273 13.82 -8.51 -18.53
C GLU A 273 13.04 -9.83 -18.50
N THR A 274 11.79 -9.81 -18.04
CA THR A 274 10.98 -11.03 -17.85
C THR A 274 9.71 -11.04 -18.67
N GLU A 275 9.36 -9.90 -19.29
CA GLU A 275 8.08 -9.62 -19.95
C GLU A 275 6.84 -9.81 -19.04
N LYS A 276 7.04 -10.02 -17.74
CA LYS A 276 5.96 -10.14 -16.76
C LYS A 276 5.47 -8.76 -16.35
N ARG A 277 4.17 -8.63 -16.08
CA ARG A 277 3.59 -7.42 -15.50
C ARG A 277 3.82 -7.39 -14.00
N THR A 278 4.20 -6.22 -13.50
CA THR A 278 4.04 -5.88 -12.09
C THR A 278 2.56 -5.68 -11.76
N TRP A 279 2.25 -5.67 -10.47
CA TRP A 279 0.91 -5.43 -9.96
C TRP A 279 0.99 -4.39 -8.86
N PHE A 280 -0.08 -3.63 -8.71
CA PHE A 280 -0.17 -2.58 -7.71
C PHE A 280 -1.55 -2.57 -7.05
N ALA A 281 -1.62 -1.97 -5.86
CA ALA A 281 -2.88 -1.66 -5.22
C ALA A 281 -3.49 -0.43 -5.90
N ASN A 282 -4.70 -0.54 -6.42
CA ASN A 282 -5.49 0.63 -6.81
C ASN A 282 -5.55 1.60 -5.62
N GLY A 283 -5.16 2.86 -5.83
CA GLY A 283 -5.08 3.86 -4.76
C GLY A 283 -6.44 4.19 -4.13
N GLY A 284 -7.52 4.14 -4.91
CA GLY A 284 -8.85 4.55 -4.49
C GLY A 284 -9.43 3.73 -3.33
N PRO A 285 -9.49 2.40 -3.40
CA PRO A 285 -9.90 1.53 -2.28
C PRO A 285 -8.99 1.60 -1.06
N GLY A 286 -7.89 2.34 -1.14
CA GLY A 286 -6.82 2.33 -0.17
C GLY A 286 -5.91 1.12 -0.29
N PHE A 287 -4.79 1.21 0.41
CA PHE A 287 -3.76 0.18 0.45
C PHE A 287 -3.06 0.14 1.80
N VAL A 288 -2.43 -0.99 2.10
CA VAL A 288 -1.72 -1.19 3.37
C VAL A 288 -0.28 -1.61 3.12
N LEU A 289 0.64 -0.99 3.85
CA LEU A 289 2.05 -1.37 3.91
C LEU A 289 2.42 -1.82 5.32
N SER A 290 3.08 -2.97 5.42
CA SER A 290 3.75 -3.39 6.66
C SER A 290 4.95 -2.49 6.98
N ARG A 291 5.38 -2.47 8.24
CA ARG A 291 6.65 -1.88 8.68
C ARG A 291 7.82 -2.28 7.79
N ALA A 292 7.99 -3.58 7.55
CA ALA A 292 9.10 -4.09 6.75
C ALA A 292 9.03 -3.64 5.28
N ALA A 293 7.83 -3.50 4.71
CA ALA A 293 7.65 -2.98 3.36
C ALA A 293 8.07 -1.51 3.26
N VAL A 294 7.65 -0.66 4.22
CA VAL A 294 8.05 0.75 4.25
C VAL A 294 9.56 0.89 4.42
N GLN A 295 10.16 0.14 5.36
CA GLN A 295 11.61 0.14 5.56
C GLN A 295 12.38 -0.27 4.30
N LYS A 296 11.95 -1.34 3.61
CA LYS A 296 12.55 -1.76 2.34
C LYS A 296 12.42 -0.70 1.25
N MET A 297 11.29 -0.02 1.17
CA MET A 297 11.07 1.03 0.19
C MET A 297 12.02 2.22 0.39
N ILE A 298 12.13 2.71 1.63
CA ILE A 298 12.83 3.96 1.94
C ILE A 298 14.33 3.78 2.18
N VAL A 299 14.83 2.54 2.30
CA VAL A 299 16.25 2.29 2.50
C VAL A 299 17.06 2.85 1.33
N ARG A 300 18.16 3.54 1.68
CA ARG A 300 19.10 4.14 0.73
C ARG A 300 20.41 3.39 0.83
N LYS A 301 21.05 3.14 -0.32
CA LYS A 301 22.42 2.60 -0.31
C LYS A 301 23.35 3.57 0.39
N THR A 302 24.22 3.03 1.24
CA THR A 302 25.26 3.78 1.93
C THR A 302 26.64 3.40 1.42
N GLY A 303 27.53 4.38 1.34
CA GLY A 303 28.93 4.19 0.99
C GLY A 303 29.72 3.62 2.16
N VAL A 304 31.00 3.40 1.92
CA VAL A 304 31.93 2.91 2.97
C VAL A 304 32.03 3.87 4.15
N ASP A 305 31.80 5.16 3.91
CA ASP A 305 31.86 6.23 4.91
C ASP A 305 30.50 6.50 5.57
N GLY A 306 29.45 5.74 5.22
CA GLY A 306 28.09 5.92 5.71
C GLY A 306 27.33 7.06 5.04
N ASP A 307 27.88 7.69 4.01
CA ASP A 307 27.19 8.65 3.16
C ASP A 307 26.13 7.97 2.31
N TYR A 308 25.03 8.67 2.02
CA TYR A 308 23.99 8.11 1.16
C TYR A 308 24.40 8.24 -0.31
N LEU A 309 24.53 7.10 -1.00
CA LEU A 309 24.86 7.03 -2.43
C LEU A 309 23.66 7.26 -3.34
N GLU A 310 22.45 7.19 -2.79
CA GLU A 310 21.19 7.31 -3.50
C GLU A 310 20.37 8.43 -2.87
N PRO A 311 19.59 9.23 -3.64
CA PRO A 311 18.67 10.20 -3.05
C PRO A 311 17.43 9.51 -2.44
N PRO A 312 16.55 10.26 -1.74
CA PRO A 312 15.25 9.75 -1.28
C PRO A 312 14.43 9.11 -2.42
N VAL A 313 13.51 8.21 -2.07
CA VAL A 313 12.65 7.48 -3.02
C VAL A 313 11.86 8.44 -3.90
N SER A 314 11.26 9.48 -3.30
CA SER A 314 10.54 10.51 -4.04
C SER A 314 11.41 11.19 -5.10
N HIS A 315 12.72 11.28 -4.91
CA HIS A 315 13.62 11.90 -5.90
C HIS A 315 14.10 10.91 -6.96
N ARG A 316 14.33 9.64 -6.58
CA ARG A 316 14.87 8.59 -7.46
C ARG A 316 13.96 8.30 -8.65
N TRP A 317 12.65 8.39 -8.47
CA TRP A 317 11.65 7.93 -9.44
C TRP A 317 10.91 9.07 -10.13
N ALA A 318 11.44 10.30 -10.07
CA ALA A 318 10.83 11.49 -10.65
C ALA A 318 10.51 11.36 -12.14
N ASP A 319 11.41 10.75 -12.91
CA ASP A 319 11.24 10.55 -14.35
C ASP A 319 10.10 9.57 -14.69
N ILE A 320 9.92 8.50 -13.91
CA ILE A 320 8.80 7.58 -14.14
C ILE A 320 7.49 8.28 -13.77
N LEU A 321 7.45 9.00 -12.65
CA LEU A 321 6.27 9.76 -12.21
C LEU A 321 5.81 10.80 -13.25
N SER A 322 6.73 11.39 -14.01
CA SER A 322 6.36 12.36 -15.05
C SER A 322 5.68 11.73 -16.26
N HIS A 323 5.99 10.47 -16.58
CA HIS A 323 5.50 9.80 -17.80
C HIS A 323 4.38 8.78 -17.53
N ASP A 324 4.23 8.32 -16.30
CA ASP A 324 3.11 7.47 -15.89
C ASP A 324 1.85 8.32 -15.64
N CYS A 325 0.68 7.74 -15.91
CA CYS A 325 -0.59 8.39 -15.61
C CYS A 325 -0.85 8.47 -14.10
N CYS A 326 -0.28 7.53 -13.34
CA CYS A 326 -0.90 7.09 -12.10
C CYS A 326 0.16 6.82 -11.02
N GLY A 327 0.03 7.48 -9.86
CA GLY A 327 1.03 7.41 -8.78
C GLY A 327 1.06 6.07 -8.04
N ASP A 328 -0.07 5.38 -7.96
CA ASP A 328 -0.23 4.04 -7.41
C ASP A 328 0.46 2.96 -8.28
N SER A 329 0.37 3.09 -9.61
CA SER A 329 1.16 2.30 -10.57
C SER A 329 2.65 2.44 -10.30
N VAL A 330 3.14 3.69 -10.16
CA VAL A 330 4.56 3.93 -9.86
C VAL A 330 4.92 3.40 -8.48
N LEU A 331 4.07 3.56 -7.46
CA LEU A 331 4.30 2.97 -6.14
C LEU A 331 4.49 1.45 -6.22
N GLY A 332 3.64 0.75 -6.98
CA GLY A 332 3.80 -0.69 -7.19
C GLY A 332 5.12 -1.06 -7.87
N TRP A 333 5.55 -0.27 -8.85
CA TRP A 333 6.86 -0.42 -9.48
C TRP A 333 8.02 -0.22 -8.50
N VAL A 334 7.97 0.84 -7.69
CA VAL A 334 8.98 1.14 -6.67
C VAL A 334 9.09 0.01 -5.64
N LEU A 335 7.95 -0.48 -5.14
CA LEU A 335 7.91 -1.58 -4.17
C LEU A 335 8.41 -2.89 -4.77
N HIS A 336 8.09 -3.17 -6.03
CA HIS A 336 8.63 -4.32 -6.76
C HIS A 336 10.16 -4.27 -6.82
N HIS A 337 10.73 -3.12 -7.20
CA HIS A 337 12.19 -2.92 -7.22
C HIS A 337 12.84 -2.96 -5.83
N ALA A 338 12.09 -2.63 -4.78
CA ALA A 338 12.52 -2.80 -3.39
C ALA A 338 12.41 -4.26 -2.89
N GLY A 339 11.95 -5.20 -3.74
CA GLY A 339 11.76 -6.61 -3.37
C GLY A 339 10.59 -6.81 -2.39
N VAL A 340 9.55 -5.98 -2.51
CA VAL A 340 8.29 -6.11 -1.78
C VAL A 340 7.22 -6.67 -2.74
N PRO A 341 6.74 -7.91 -2.54
CA PRO A 341 5.72 -8.48 -3.40
C PRO A 341 4.36 -7.84 -3.11
N PHE A 342 3.60 -7.59 -4.17
CA PHE A 342 2.21 -7.17 -4.06
C PHE A 342 1.28 -8.36 -3.76
N LYS A 343 0.28 -8.13 -2.91
CA LYS A 343 -0.73 -9.10 -2.47
C LYS A 343 -2.13 -8.54 -2.73
N GLY A 344 -2.77 -9.04 -3.79
CA GLY A 344 -4.13 -8.64 -4.16
C GLY A 344 -5.17 -9.29 -3.24
N PHE A 345 -5.92 -8.47 -2.51
CA PHE A 345 -6.98 -8.91 -1.61
C PHE A 345 -8.36 -8.41 -2.08
N TRP A 346 -8.65 -8.50 -3.37
CA TRP A 346 -10.02 -8.32 -3.83
C TRP A 346 -10.88 -9.52 -3.39
N PRO A 347 -12.14 -9.29 -2.99
CA PRO A 347 -12.89 -8.03 -2.89
C PRO A 347 -12.81 -7.35 -1.52
N LEU A 348 -12.01 -7.84 -0.55
CA LEU A 348 -11.84 -7.21 0.76
C LEU A 348 -11.50 -5.72 0.61
N PHE A 349 -10.57 -5.39 -0.29
CA PHE A 349 -10.38 -4.03 -0.77
C PHE A 349 -11.26 -3.80 -2.01
N ASN A 350 -12.36 -3.07 -1.86
CA ASN A 350 -13.39 -2.98 -2.89
C ASN A 350 -13.30 -1.67 -3.71
N PRO A 351 -13.20 -1.75 -5.04
CA PRO A 351 -13.22 -0.59 -5.93
C PRO A 351 -14.61 0.02 -6.15
N HIS A 352 -15.67 -0.68 -5.75
CA HIS A 352 -17.04 -0.20 -5.93
C HIS A 352 -17.52 0.62 -4.72
N SER A 353 -18.43 1.54 -5.01
CA SER A 353 -19.18 2.27 -3.98
C SER A 353 -20.24 1.39 -3.34
N LEU A 354 -20.80 1.84 -2.23
CA LEU A 354 -21.93 1.17 -1.56
C LEU A 354 -23.08 0.81 -2.53
N HIS A 355 -23.35 1.69 -3.50
CA HIS A 355 -24.44 1.48 -4.47
C HIS A 355 -24.06 0.58 -5.64
N ALA A 356 -22.76 0.39 -5.88
CA ALA A 356 -22.23 -0.33 -7.04
C ALA A 356 -21.66 -1.71 -6.72
N VAL A 357 -21.73 -2.16 -5.46
CA VAL A 357 -21.26 -3.51 -5.08
C VAL A 357 -21.99 -4.57 -5.91
N PRO A 358 -21.29 -5.42 -6.67
CA PRO A 358 -21.89 -6.51 -7.45
C PRO A 358 -22.08 -7.74 -6.57
N PHE A 359 -23.07 -7.69 -5.68
CA PHE A 359 -23.38 -8.81 -4.78
C PHE A 359 -23.62 -10.08 -5.60
N SER A 360 -22.79 -11.08 -5.34
CA SER A 360 -22.71 -12.36 -6.05
C SER A 360 -21.95 -13.35 -5.16
N THR A 361 -21.82 -14.60 -5.60
CA THR A 361 -21.04 -15.62 -4.85
C THR A 361 -19.60 -15.20 -4.58
N SER A 362 -19.01 -14.39 -5.46
CA SER A 362 -17.63 -13.90 -5.33
C SER A 362 -17.45 -12.85 -4.23
N TYR A 363 -18.54 -12.34 -3.65
CA TYR A 363 -18.54 -11.31 -2.60
C TYR A 363 -19.21 -11.82 -1.32
N TRP A 364 -20.34 -12.50 -1.46
CA TRP A 364 -21.36 -12.68 -0.43
C TRP A 364 -20.86 -13.05 0.98
N CYS A 365 -19.97 -14.03 1.07
CA CYS A 365 -19.47 -14.57 2.33
C CYS A 365 -18.11 -14.02 2.76
N GLN A 366 -17.65 -12.97 2.11
CA GLN A 366 -16.35 -12.37 2.33
C GLN A 366 -16.50 -11.08 3.16
N PRO A 367 -15.56 -10.79 4.06
CA PRO A 367 -15.52 -9.49 4.74
C PRO A 367 -15.17 -8.38 3.75
N MET A 368 -15.69 -7.18 3.98
CA MET A 368 -15.24 -5.96 3.31
C MET A 368 -14.38 -5.14 4.26
N LEU A 369 -13.20 -4.75 3.80
CA LEU A 369 -12.32 -3.83 4.50
C LEU A 369 -12.59 -2.40 4.05
N THR A 370 -12.80 -2.20 2.75
CA THR A 370 -13.02 -0.87 2.20
C THR A 370 -14.14 -0.84 1.14
N LEU A 371 -14.72 0.34 0.92
CA LEU A 371 -15.53 0.71 -0.25
C LEU A 371 -14.96 2.01 -0.82
N HIS A 372 -14.99 2.19 -2.14
CA HIS A 372 -14.44 3.38 -2.79
C HIS A 372 -15.54 4.18 -3.51
N LYS A 373 -15.40 5.50 -3.59
CA LYS A 373 -16.44 6.41 -4.11
C LYS A 373 -17.75 6.33 -3.33
N THR A 374 -17.69 6.09 -2.02
CA THR A 374 -18.89 6.11 -1.16
C THR A 374 -19.34 7.55 -1.03
N ARG A 375 -20.63 7.82 -1.26
CA ARG A 375 -21.12 9.21 -1.23
C ARG A 375 -21.05 9.75 0.20
N PRO A 376 -20.80 11.05 0.38
CA PRO A 376 -20.71 11.65 1.71
C PRO A 376 -21.95 11.37 2.58
N ASP A 377 -23.15 11.49 1.99
CA ASP A 377 -24.40 11.26 2.70
C ASP A 377 -24.60 9.77 3.09
N ASP A 378 -24.05 8.84 2.31
CA ASP A 378 -24.09 7.41 2.63
C ASP A 378 -23.12 7.04 3.78
N MET A 379 -21.97 7.72 3.88
CA MET A 379 -20.95 7.40 4.88
C MET A 379 -21.50 7.52 6.31
N LEU A 380 -22.31 8.54 6.58
CA LEU A 380 -22.89 8.75 7.91
C LEU A 380 -23.87 7.65 8.30
N GLU A 381 -24.76 7.27 7.38
CA GLU A 381 -25.73 6.20 7.60
C GLU A 381 -25.01 4.85 7.77
N LEU A 382 -24.05 4.56 6.89
CA LEU A 382 -23.27 3.34 6.91
C LEU A 382 -22.46 3.21 8.21
N TRP A 383 -21.88 4.31 8.71
CA TRP A 383 -21.12 4.33 9.96
C TRP A 383 -21.97 4.02 11.18
N ARG A 384 -23.18 4.59 11.26
CA ARG A 384 -24.12 4.25 12.34
C ARG A 384 -24.58 2.80 12.24
N TRP A 385 -24.87 2.32 11.03
CA TRP A 385 -25.20 0.92 10.80
C TRP A 385 -24.07 -0.02 11.24
N GLU A 386 -22.82 0.27 10.90
CA GLU A 386 -21.65 -0.52 11.30
C GLU A 386 -21.56 -0.62 12.83
N HIS A 387 -21.67 0.51 13.53
CA HIS A 387 -21.61 0.56 14.99
C HIS A 387 -22.65 -0.33 15.67
N HIS A 388 -23.85 -0.41 15.08
CA HIS A 388 -24.95 -1.24 15.55
C HIS A 388 -24.79 -2.72 15.22
N ARG A 389 -24.14 -3.06 14.10
CA ARG A 389 -24.14 -4.42 13.52
C ARG A 389 -22.92 -5.27 13.83
N ARG A 390 -21.85 -4.69 14.37
CA ARG A 390 -20.64 -5.41 14.80
C ARG A 390 -21.00 -6.59 15.71
N GLN A 391 -20.27 -7.69 15.55
CA GLN A 391 -20.44 -8.92 16.33
C GLN A 391 -19.09 -9.40 16.85
N LEU A 392 -19.06 -10.00 18.05
CA LEU A 392 -17.79 -10.36 18.67
C LEU A 392 -17.02 -11.35 17.79
N SER A 393 -17.64 -12.46 17.40
CA SER A 393 -16.98 -13.58 16.71
C SER A 393 -17.08 -13.56 15.19
N LYS A 394 -17.82 -12.61 14.61
CA LYS A 394 -18.08 -12.56 13.16
C LYS A 394 -17.80 -11.14 12.63
N PRO A 395 -16.87 -10.96 11.68
CA PRO A 395 -16.73 -9.69 10.98
C PRO A 395 -18.00 -9.41 10.17
N LEU A 396 -18.24 -8.14 9.85
CA LEU A 396 -19.28 -7.81 8.87
C LEU A 396 -18.90 -8.47 7.54
N LEU A 397 -19.90 -9.01 6.82
CA LEU A 397 -19.76 -9.60 5.48
C LEU A 397 -20.55 -8.80 4.43
N TYR A 398 -20.27 -9.04 3.15
CA TYR A 398 -21.10 -8.47 2.08
C TYR A 398 -22.58 -8.86 2.18
N MET A 399 -22.90 -10.07 2.65
CA MET A 399 -24.29 -10.44 2.92
C MET A 399 -24.98 -9.51 3.92
N ASP A 400 -24.26 -8.97 4.90
CA ASP A 400 -24.80 -8.02 5.87
C ASP A 400 -24.96 -6.64 5.23
N LEU A 401 -23.99 -6.22 4.40
CA LEU A 401 -24.00 -4.93 3.70
C LEU A 401 -25.18 -4.79 2.74
N TYR A 402 -25.64 -5.89 2.14
CA TYR A 402 -26.82 -5.91 1.27
C TYR A 402 -28.03 -5.24 1.94
N ASP A 403 -28.22 -5.45 3.25
CA ASP A 403 -29.36 -4.94 4.02
C ASP A 403 -29.30 -3.41 4.25
N VAL A 404 -28.22 -2.71 3.86
CA VAL A 404 -28.17 -1.24 3.95
C VAL A 404 -28.96 -0.58 2.82
N ARG A 405 -28.99 -1.21 1.64
CA ARG A 405 -29.57 -0.62 0.43
C ARG A 405 -30.61 -1.50 -0.27
N HIS A 406 -30.67 -2.80 0.05
CA HIS A 406 -31.64 -3.75 -0.49
C HIS A 406 -31.79 -3.69 -2.03
N PRO A 407 -30.70 -3.84 -2.80
CA PRO A 407 -30.79 -3.81 -4.26
C PRO A 407 -31.73 -4.92 -4.76
N GLY A 408 -32.78 -4.52 -5.47
CA GLY A 408 -33.90 -5.38 -5.86
C GLY A 408 -35.26 -4.96 -5.30
N LYS A 409 -35.32 -3.94 -4.43
CA LYS A 409 -36.56 -3.36 -3.91
C LYS A 409 -36.53 -1.83 -4.05
N PRO A 410 -37.43 -1.21 -4.84
CA PRO A 410 -38.47 -1.83 -5.69
C PRO A 410 -37.88 -2.64 -6.87
N SER A 411 -38.70 -3.45 -7.52
CA SER A 411 -38.28 -4.30 -8.66
C SER A 411 -37.98 -3.54 -9.95
N MET A 412 -38.35 -2.25 -10.03
CA MET A 412 -38.13 -1.40 -11.20
C MET A 412 -37.95 0.06 -10.78
N ILE A 413 -36.97 0.72 -11.39
CA ILE A 413 -36.68 2.15 -11.19
C ILE A 413 -36.45 2.81 -12.55
N ALA A 414 -37.18 3.90 -12.80
CA ALA A 414 -37.00 4.74 -13.98
C ALA A 414 -35.88 5.77 -13.78
N ASP A 415 -35.29 6.23 -14.89
CA ASP A 415 -34.16 7.17 -14.92
C ASP A 415 -32.97 6.70 -14.07
N TRP A 416 -32.69 5.40 -14.16
CA TRP A 416 -31.76 4.70 -13.29
C TRP A 416 -30.96 3.64 -14.03
N ASP A 417 -29.67 3.55 -13.75
CA ASP A 417 -28.77 2.54 -14.31
C ASP A 417 -28.13 1.70 -13.20
N ASN A 418 -28.50 0.42 -13.15
CA ASN A 418 -27.94 -0.58 -12.25
C ASN A 418 -26.76 -1.37 -12.85
N SER A 419 -26.35 -1.06 -14.08
CA SER A 419 -25.34 -1.79 -14.85
C SER A 419 -24.00 -1.06 -15.03
N ASP A 420 -24.02 0.28 -15.08
CA ASP A 420 -22.87 1.11 -15.51
C ASP A 420 -21.58 0.95 -14.68
N PHE A 421 -21.70 0.63 -13.38
CA PHE A 421 -20.55 0.51 -12.49
C PHE A 421 -19.93 -0.89 -12.46
N ILE A 422 -20.40 -1.78 -13.35
CA ILE A 422 -20.06 -3.20 -13.38
C ILE A 422 -19.79 -3.64 -14.83
N ASN A 423 -19.12 -2.78 -15.61
CA ASN A 423 -18.91 -2.96 -17.05
C ASN A 423 -18.34 -4.32 -17.46
N THR A 424 -17.56 -4.98 -16.58
CA THR A 424 -17.00 -6.33 -16.79
C THR A 424 -18.01 -7.46 -16.65
N LEU A 425 -19.13 -7.25 -15.94
CA LEU A 425 -20.19 -8.24 -15.71
C LEU A 425 -21.44 -8.01 -16.59
N ILE A 426 -21.47 -6.93 -17.37
CA ILE A 426 -22.57 -6.67 -18.30
C ILE A 426 -22.54 -7.72 -19.42
N LYS A 427 -23.61 -8.51 -19.52
CA LYS A 427 -23.85 -9.37 -20.67
C LYS A 427 -24.82 -8.68 -21.60
N LYS A 428 -24.43 -8.59 -22.87
CA LYS A 428 -25.33 -8.10 -23.92
C LYS A 428 -26.58 -8.97 -23.93
N GLY A 429 -27.74 -8.36 -23.72
CA GLY A 429 -29.03 -9.03 -23.85
C GLY A 429 -29.33 -9.37 -25.32
N PRO A 430 -30.43 -10.09 -25.59
CA PRO A 430 -30.82 -10.41 -26.96
C PRO A 430 -31.01 -9.14 -27.79
N ASP A 431 -30.44 -9.10 -29.00
CA ASP A 431 -30.65 -8.00 -29.96
C ASP A 431 -32.12 -7.83 -30.36
N THR A 432 -32.95 -8.84 -30.08
CA THR A 432 -34.39 -8.85 -30.34
C THR A 432 -35.22 -8.16 -29.26
N ALA A 433 -34.65 -7.83 -28.10
CA ALA A 433 -35.39 -7.15 -27.03
C ALA A 433 -35.48 -5.65 -27.34
N ALA A 434 -36.62 -5.22 -27.88
CA ALA A 434 -36.89 -3.85 -28.31
C ALA A 434 -37.57 -3.01 -27.23
N SER A 435 -37.89 -3.59 -26.07
CA SER A 435 -38.49 -2.89 -24.93
C SER A 435 -37.92 -3.34 -23.59
N PHE A 436 -38.19 -2.57 -22.54
CA PHE A 436 -37.82 -2.91 -21.15
C PHE A 436 -38.43 -4.24 -20.71
N ASP A 437 -39.69 -4.50 -21.04
CA ASP A 437 -40.39 -5.73 -20.63
C ASP A 437 -39.86 -6.97 -21.37
N GLU A 438 -39.53 -6.83 -22.65
CA GLU A 438 -38.87 -7.90 -23.42
C GLU A 438 -37.47 -8.20 -22.88
N CYS A 439 -36.74 -7.17 -22.43
CA CYS A 439 -35.46 -7.33 -21.75
C CYS A 439 -35.61 -8.04 -20.39
N GLY A 440 -36.64 -7.71 -19.62
CA GLY A 440 -37.00 -8.41 -18.38
C GLY A 440 -37.32 -9.89 -18.63
N THR A 441 -38.13 -10.18 -19.65
CA THR A 441 -38.43 -11.57 -20.06
C THR A 441 -37.16 -12.34 -20.46
N ALA A 442 -36.19 -11.67 -21.09
CA ALA A 442 -34.91 -12.28 -21.40
C ALA A 442 -34.08 -12.57 -20.14
N CYS A 443 -34.12 -11.68 -19.14
CA CYS A 443 -33.51 -11.92 -17.83
C CYS A 443 -34.16 -13.10 -17.10
N GLU A 444 -35.49 -13.21 -17.11
CA GLU A 444 -36.21 -14.34 -16.52
C GLU A 444 -35.79 -15.68 -17.13
N LYS A 445 -35.66 -15.74 -18.46
CA LYS A 445 -35.22 -16.94 -19.18
C LYS A 445 -33.74 -17.30 -18.93
N ASN A 446 -32.92 -16.32 -18.56
CA ASN A 446 -31.52 -16.56 -18.23
C ASN A 446 -31.40 -16.89 -16.73
N PRO A 447 -31.07 -18.15 -16.35
CA PRO A 447 -31.03 -18.56 -14.95
C PRO A 447 -29.95 -17.85 -14.13
N LYS A 448 -28.96 -17.22 -14.77
CA LYS A 448 -27.89 -16.45 -14.10
C LYS A 448 -28.24 -14.98 -13.92
N CYS A 449 -29.29 -14.48 -14.56
CA CYS A 449 -29.61 -13.06 -14.52
C CYS A 449 -30.37 -12.70 -13.23
N PHE A 450 -29.96 -11.62 -12.57
CA PHE A 450 -30.64 -11.06 -11.40
C PHE A 450 -31.25 -9.68 -11.68
N GLN A 451 -30.67 -8.93 -12.60
CA GLN A 451 -31.11 -7.58 -12.92
C GLN A 451 -30.84 -7.25 -14.39
N TRP A 452 -31.56 -6.26 -14.91
CA TRP A 452 -31.40 -5.77 -16.27
C TRP A 452 -31.53 -4.25 -16.36
N THR A 453 -30.93 -3.68 -17.39
CA THR A 453 -31.09 -2.27 -17.78
C THR A 453 -31.51 -2.21 -19.24
N PHE A 454 -32.51 -1.37 -19.53
CA PHE A 454 -32.89 -1.03 -20.90
C PHE A 454 -32.65 0.46 -21.16
N HIS A 455 -31.90 0.75 -22.22
CA HIS A 455 -31.59 2.12 -22.64
C HIS A 455 -31.32 2.18 -24.14
N GLY A 456 -31.85 3.18 -24.84
CA GLY A 456 -31.52 3.42 -26.26
C GLY A 456 -31.81 2.25 -27.20
N GLY A 457 -32.77 1.38 -26.88
CA GLY A 457 -33.04 0.15 -27.64
C GLY A 457 -32.07 -1.01 -27.34
N LYS A 458 -31.16 -0.85 -26.38
CA LYS A 458 -30.21 -1.86 -25.94
C LYS A 458 -30.65 -2.46 -24.61
N CYS A 459 -30.63 -3.80 -24.58
CA CYS A 459 -30.87 -4.60 -23.38
C CYS A 459 -29.54 -5.06 -22.77
N ARG A 460 -29.35 -4.80 -21.48
CA ARG A 460 -28.19 -5.22 -20.69
C ARG A 460 -28.66 -6.14 -19.58
N LEU A 461 -28.09 -7.34 -19.49
CA LEU A 461 -28.40 -8.34 -18.46
C LEU A 461 -27.20 -8.49 -17.53
N VAL A 462 -27.44 -8.62 -16.22
CA VAL A 462 -26.37 -8.69 -15.21
C VAL A 462 -26.60 -9.88 -14.28
N ASP A 463 -25.53 -10.59 -13.94
CA ASP A 463 -25.52 -11.79 -13.09
C ASP A 463 -25.09 -11.52 -11.63
N SER A 464 -25.20 -10.28 -11.21
CA SER A 464 -25.01 -9.81 -9.84
C SER A 464 -26.15 -8.87 -9.44
N MET A 465 -26.25 -8.58 -8.15
CA MET A 465 -27.22 -7.65 -7.59
C MET A 465 -26.49 -6.37 -7.19
N SER A 466 -26.93 -5.22 -7.70
CA SER A 466 -26.41 -3.90 -7.36
C SER A 466 -27.51 -2.87 -7.38
N LEU A 467 -27.33 -1.80 -6.62
CA LEU A 467 -28.33 -0.73 -6.59
C LEU A 467 -28.18 0.17 -7.81
N GLY A 468 -26.97 0.62 -8.15
CA GLY A 468 -26.72 1.52 -9.29
C GLY A 468 -26.78 3.00 -8.94
N ALA A 469 -27.03 3.85 -9.93
CA ALA A 469 -27.21 5.27 -9.71
C ALA A 469 -28.28 5.88 -10.63
N ALA A 470 -28.82 7.02 -10.20
CA ALA A 470 -29.67 7.84 -11.03
C ALA A 470 -28.92 8.33 -12.26
N ARG A 471 -29.60 8.37 -13.40
CA ARG A 471 -29.07 8.89 -14.68
C ARG A 471 -29.95 10.00 -15.20
N ALA A 472 -29.36 11.17 -15.43
CA ALA A 472 -30.08 12.28 -16.03
C ALA A 472 -30.35 11.99 -17.52
N LYS A 473 -31.56 12.28 -17.99
CA LYS A 473 -31.99 12.05 -19.39
C LYS A 473 -31.11 12.72 -20.45
N THR A 474 -30.36 13.75 -20.06
CA THR A 474 -29.48 14.55 -20.91
C THR A 474 -28.03 14.07 -20.91
N GLU A 475 -27.65 13.17 -20.00
CA GLU A 475 -26.30 12.60 -19.98
C GLU A 475 -26.11 11.70 -21.21
N LYS A 476 -25.10 12.03 -22.02
CA LYS A 476 -24.63 11.19 -23.12
C LYS A 476 -23.49 10.33 -22.58
N THR A 477 -23.52 9.03 -22.82
CA THR A 477 -22.34 8.17 -22.64
C THR A 477 -21.49 8.19 -23.91
N GLU A 478 -20.21 7.82 -23.82
CA GLU A 478 -19.28 7.82 -24.96
C GLU A 478 -19.83 7.07 -26.19
N ASP A 479 -20.68 6.06 -25.96
CA ASP A 479 -21.20 5.17 -27.01
C ASP A 479 -22.70 5.33 -27.35
N GLU A 480 -23.46 6.21 -26.67
CA GLU A 480 -24.94 6.23 -26.81
C GLU A 480 -25.55 7.65 -26.83
N PRO A 481 -26.41 7.97 -27.81
CA PRO A 481 -27.17 9.20 -27.79
C PRO A 481 -28.14 9.15 -26.59
N GLY A 482 -28.14 10.19 -25.75
CA GLY A 482 -28.88 10.22 -24.49
C GLY A 482 -30.36 9.80 -24.59
N GLY A 483 -30.94 9.44 -23.44
CA GLY A 483 -32.28 8.87 -23.33
C GLY A 483 -32.55 8.34 -21.91
N ALA A 484 -33.78 7.91 -21.63
CA ALA A 484 -34.11 7.36 -20.32
C ALA A 484 -33.45 5.99 -20.11
N PHE A 485 -32.85 5.78 -18.94
CA PHE A 485 -32.43 4.47 -18.47
C PHE A 485 -33.55 3.87 -17.62
N THR A 486 -33.85 2.59 -17.77
CA THR A 486 -34.78 1.90 -16.88
C THR A 486 -34.11 0.63 -16.36
N SER A 487 -34.06 0.50 -15.05
CA SER A 487 -33.46 -0.64 -14.35
C SER A 487 -34.54 -1.52 -13.76
N GLY A 488 -34.35 -2.84 -13.85
CA GLY A 488 -35.22 -3.85 -13.27
C GLY A 488 -34.44 -4.94 -12.53
N TRP A 489 -35.08 -5.58 -11.58
CA TRP A 489 -34.55 -6.67 -10.76
C TRP A 489 -35.56 -7.79 -10.62
N LEU A 490 -35.08 -9.03 -10.64
CA LEU A 490 -35.90 -10.22 -10.35
C LEU A 490 -35.97 -10.43 -8.84
N THR A 491 -36.78 -9.62 -8.15
CA THR A 491 -36.85 -9.56 -6.68
C THR A 491 -37.06 -10.94 -6.04
N GLU A 492 -37.99 -11.76 -6.54
CA GLU A 492 -38.25 -13.10 -5.99
C GLU A 492 -37.02 -14.00 -6.14
N ARG A 493 -36.37 -14.01 -7.32
CA ARG A 493 -35.13 -14.78 -7.55
C ARG A 493 -33.99 -14.32 -6.64
N ILE A 494 -33.90 -13.02 -6.39
CA ILE A 494 -32.90 -12.45 -5.48
C ILE A 494 -33.15 -12.93 -4.05
N ASP A 495 -34.40 -12.86 -3.57
CA ASP A 495 -34.76 -13.31 -2.23
C ASP A 495 -34.53 -14.83 -2.08
N ASP A 496 -34.96 -15.65 -3.05
CA ASP A 496 -34.69 -17.10 -3.08
C ASP A 496 -33.19 -17.41 -3.05
N TRP A 497 -32.40 -16.67 -3.82
CA TRP A 497 -30.94 -16.85 -3.84
C TRP A 497 -30.33 -16.50 -2.48
N ARG A 498 -30.74 -15.39 -1.85
CA ARG A 498 -30.24 -14.98 -0.53
C ARG A 498 -30.55 -16.01 0.54
N GLU A 499 -31.77 -16.53 0.56
CA GLU A 499 -32.21 -17.57 1.50
C GLU A 499 -31.40 -18.87 1.33
N ALA A 500 -31.09 -19.23 0.07
CA ALA A 500 -30.29 -20.42 -0.23
C ALA A 500 -28.78 -20.25 0.06
N HIS A 501 -28.27 -19.02 0.13
CA HIS A 501 -26.82 -18.73 0.25
C HIS A 501 -26.44 -18.20 1.64
N THR A 502 -26.68 -19.00 2.68
CA THR A 502 -26.20 -18.68 4.03
C THR A 502 -24.67 -18.89 4.14
N CYS A 503 -23.96 -17.93 4.71
CA CYS A 503 -22.52 -18.04 4.93
C CYS A 503 -22.20 -18.84 6.20
N LYS A 504 -21.85 -20.11 6.04
CA LYS A 504 -21.44 -21.01 7.14
C LYS A 504 -20.09 -20.61 7.74
N ASP A 505 -19.15 -20.26 6.87
CA ASP A 505 -17.80 -19.87 7.22
C ASP A 505 -17.49 -18.48 6.66
N VAL A 506 -16.68 -17.72 7.40
CA VAL A 506 -16.15 -16.43 6.93
C VAL A 506 -15.03 -16.69 5.92
N GLN A 507 -15.16 -16.12 4.73
CA GLN A 507 -14.20 -16.30 3.65
C GLN A 507 -13.19 -15.14 3.62
N TRP A 508 -12.19 -15.18 4.51
CA TRP A 508 -11.03 -14.29 4.42
C TRP A 508 -10.18 -14.71 3.22
N VAL A 509 -10.27 -14.01 2.09
CA VAL A 509 -9.59 -14.46 0.86
C VAL A 509 -8.06 -14.49 1.00
N ARG A 510 -7.42 -15.46 0.36
CA ARG A 510 -5.96 -15.45 0.17
C ARG A 510 -5.55 -14.43 -0.90
N PRO A 511 -4.30 -13.93 -0.87
CA PRO A 511 -3.78 -13.10 -1.95
C PRO A 511 -3.96 -13.76 -3.31
N SER A 512 -4.43 -13.02 -4.31
CA SER A 512 -4.51 -13.46 -5.69
C SER A 512 -4.27 -12.30 -6.64
N LEU A 513 -3.64 -12.59 -7.78
CA LEU A 513 -3.48 -11.67 -8.91
C LEU A 513 -4.39 -12.06 -10.08
N GLU A 514 -5.11 -13.18 -9.97
CA GLU A 514 -6.08 -13.66 -10.96
C GLU A 514 -7.50 -13.27 -10.57
N ARG A 515 -7.77 -13.23 -9.26
CA ARG A 515 -9.06 -12.81 -8.70
C ARG A 515 -9.09 -11.28 -8.62
N ILE A 516 -9.61 -10.65 -9.68
CA ILE A 516 -9.71 -9.20 -9.89
C ILE A 516 -11.14 -8.79 -10.27
N TYR A 517 -11.47 -7.49 -10.21
CA TYR A 517 -12.82 -6.93 -10.46
C TYR A 517 -13.13 -6.67 -11.94
#